data_AF-A0A8T4YN31-F1
#
_entry.id   AF-A0A8T4YN31-F1
#
_cell.length_a   1.000
_cell.length_b   1.000
_cell.length_c   1.000
_cell.angle_alpha   90.00
_cell.angle_beta   90.00
_cell.angle_gamma   90.00
#
_symmetry.space_group_name_H-M   'P 1'
#
loop_
_entity.id
_entity.type
_entity.pdbx_description
1 polymer ?
#
loop_
_entity_poly.entity_id
_entity_poly.type
_entity_poly.pdbx_seq_one_letter_code
_entity_poly.pdbx_strand_id
1 'polypeptide(L)'
;MCGIFGCISKDSPVAPIIIQGLKRLEYRGYDSVGVATLYNGRIEVRKDAGKIDEVNNRLRFSEMKGSIGIGHTRWATHGAPTMVNAHPHSDCNGEITLIHNGVIENFLEIKEELLNKGHNFVSRTDTEVVAHLIEEEFKNSSTLEEAFLKALRRIRGSYAIALISSKEPERIFCARNESPLVLGVSEKGVFCASDVPAMLPYTNKIAWVKNGEAAVLDSEGFTIVRIEDNSKIERGLTEITWTLEMAEKQGYPHFMVKEIFEQPQSLRNALRIQKQYMDLLTTFLDRGREIFLVAAGTSYHACLAASYLFSKFARLVTYPVVSSEFIENYGSSIGIDSVVLAVSQSGETFDTLKAVDYARMRAATILAVTNTVGSTLTRVSRAYIVQQSGPEIGVAATKTFTSQLIILAQLGVRLARMRGKISQDDLDEIEGVFKIMPDYVEKALENNSSKVEVLSKKYSGERVFLFLGRGVSSATALEGRLKLLELGYVPALAYPAGESKHGPISVIEEGTPCIFLCPKGETRKEIIGSIMEMKARGARIISICEEGDAEIIGLSEDYLEMPKGIPEPLSPIVYVAPLQLFAYHFACNRGADPDKPRNLAKSVTVP
;
A
#
# COMPACT_ATOMS: atom_id res chain seq x y z
N MET A 1 -4.98 7.66 0.50
CA MET A 1 -6.12 6.90 -0.07
C MET A 1 -7.35 7.73 0.21
N CYS A 2 -8.02 8.36 -0.75
CA CYS A 2 -9.16 9.25 -0.49
C CYS A 2 -10.33 8.60 0.32
N GLY A 3 -11.24 9.42 0.85
CA GLY A 3 -12.45 8.98 1.56
C GLY A 3 -13.73 9.25 0.75
N ILE A 4 -14.64 8.27 0.67
CA ILE A 4 -15.99 8.40 0.11
C ILE A 4 -17.00 8.20 1.22
N PHE A 5 -18.03 9.05 1.24
CA PHE A 5 -19.22 8.83 2.06
C PHE A 5 -20.47 9.31 1.32
N GLY A 6 -21.53 8.51 1.30
CA GLY A 6 -22.83 8.85 0.72
C GLY A 6 -23.97 8.36 1.59
N CYS A 7 -25.08 9.07 1.58
CA CYS A 7 -26.22 8.78 2.43
C CYS A 7 -27.55 9.21 1.79
N ILE A 8 -28.52 8.30 1.86
CA ILE A 8 -29.95 8.55 1.70
C ILE A 8 -30.53 8.46 3.11
N SER A 9 -30.78 9.60 3.76
CA SER A 9 -31.29 9.61 5.13
C SER A 9 -32.79 9.83 5.17
N LYS A 10 -33.43 9.13 6.12
CA LYS A 10 -34.82 9.41 6.50
C LYS A 10 -34.93 10.67 7.37
N ASP A 11 -33.83 11.08 8.01
CA ASP A 11 -33.70 12.29 8.82
C ASP A 11 -32.90 13.35 8.05
N SER A 12 -33.56 14.44 7.63
CA SER A 12 -32.95 15.56 6.91
C SER A 12 -32.50 16.67 7.86
N PRO A 13 -31.36 17.35 7.63
CA PRO A 13 -30.48 17.29 6.45
C PRO A 13 -29.33 16.26 6.54
N VAL A 14 -28.89 15.71 5.38
CA VAL A 14 -27.77 14.74 5.32
C VAL A 14 -26.38 15.35 5.48
N ALA A 15 -26.21 16.66 5.24
CA ALA A 15 -24.87 17.25 5.21
C ALA A 15 -24.07 17.07 6.52
N PRO A 16 -24.65 17.24 7.73
CA PRO A 16 -23.98 16.92 8.99
C PRO A 16 -23.52 15.46 9.11
N ILE A 17 -24.33 14.51 8.60
CA ILE A 17 -24.01 13.08 8.59
C ILE A 17 -22.79 12.83 7.70
N ILE A 18 -22.81 13.42 6.49
CA ILE A 18 -21.69 13.31 5.54
C ILE A 18 -20.40 13.87 6.13
N ILE A 19 -20.45 15.05 6.76
CA ILE A 19 -19.27 15.68 7.38
C ILE A 19 -18.69 14.77 8.47
N GLN A 20 -19.52 14.19 9.34
CA GLN A 20 -19.06 13.28 10.39
C GLN A 20 -18.49 11.98 9.83
N GLY A 21 -19.11 11.42 8.78
CA GLY A 21 -18.57 10.27 8.06
C GLY A 21 -17.19 10.58 7.45
N LEU A 22 -17.04 11.73 6.82
CA LEU A 22 -15.77 12.17 6.23
C LEU A 22 -14.68 12.46 7.26
N LYS A 23 -15.01 13.02 8.44
CA LYS A 23 -14.04 13.20 9.54
C LYS A 23 -13.40 11.88 9.95
N ARG A 24 -14.20 10.81 9.99
CA ARG A 24 -13.73 9.45 10.27
C ARG A 24 -12.91 8.84 9.13
N LEU A 25 -12.86 9.50 7.97
CA LEU A 25 -12.05 9.14 6.81
C LEU A 25 -10.94 10.16 6.54
N GLU A 26 -10.66 11.09 7.46
CA GLU A 26 -9.63 12.12 7.24
C GLU A 26 -8.21 11.53 7.27
N TYR A 27 -8.01 10.42 8.00
CA TYR A 27 -6.76 9.65 7.99
C TYR A 27 -6.38 9.11 6.59
N ARG A 28 -7.36 9.10 5.68
CA ARG A 28 -7.27 8.60 4.30
C ARG A 28 -6.84 9.74 3.34
N GLY A 29 -7.35 10.95 3.54
CA GLY A 29 -7.00 12.14 2.76
C GLY A 29 -7.44 13.45 3.41
N TYR A 30 -6.64 14.51 3.25
CA TYR A 30 -6.89 15.83 3.87
C TYR A 30 -6.49 17.03 2.98
N ASP A 31 -6.16 16.81 1.71
CA ASP A 31 -5.70 17.88 0.81
C ASP A 31 -6.83 18.82 0.37
N SER A 32 -8.02 18.26 0.17
CA SER A 32 -9.25 18.99 -0.19
C SER A 32 -10.48 18.18 0.20
N VAL A 33 -11.61 18.86 0.36
CA VAL A 33 -12.89 18.24 0.74
C VAL A 33 -14.04 18.85 -0.06
N GLY A 34 -15.09 18.08 -0.28
CA GLY A 34 -16.33 18.60 -0.81
C GLY A 34 -17.54 17.74 -0.52
N VAL A 35 -18.71 18.35 -0.62
CA VAL A 35 -20.03 17.76 -0.38
C VAL A 35 -20.96 18.18 -1.50
N ALA A 36 -21.79 17.25 -1.96
CA ALA A 36 -22.93 17.52 -2.82
C ALA A 36 -24.20 16.97 -2.16
N THR A 37 -25.26 17.78 -2.13
CA THR A 37 -26.58 17.36 -1.65
C THR A 37 -27.64 17.65 -2.69
N LEU A 38 -28.70 16.83 -2.70
CA LEU A 38 -29.84 17.00 -3.59
C LEU A 38 -31.03 17.55 -2.81
N TYR A 39 -31.51 18.72 -3.23
CA TYR A 39 -32.62 19.43 -2.61
C TYR A 39 -33.53 20.06 -3.68
N ASN A 40 -34.85 19.78 -3.60
CA ASN A 40 -35.85 20.27 -4.55
C ASN A 40 -35.47 20.02 -6.03
N GLY A 41 -34.96 18.82 -6.33
CA GLY A 41 -34.58 18.43 -7.70
C GLY A 41 -33.31 19.11 -8.23
N ARG A 42 -32.54 19.81 -7.38
CA ARG A 42 -31.28 20.45 -7.74
C ARG A 42 -30.15 19.93 -6.89
N ILE A 43 -28.97 19.80 -7.49
CA ILE A 43 -27.74 19.44 -6.79
C ILE A 43 -27.03 20.72 -6.37
N GLU A 44 -26.72 20.83 -5.08
CA GLU A 44 -25.85 21.86 -4.54
C GLU A 44 -24.48 21.25 -4.27
N VAL A 45 -23.41 21.82 -4.83
CA VAL A 45 -22.02 21.39 -4.62
C VAL A 45 -21.25 22.47 -3.88
N ARG A 46 -20.59 22.11 -2.77
CA ARG A 46 -19.63 22.97 -2.08
C ARG A 46 -18.33 22.20 -1.85
N LYS A 47 -17.21 22.75 -2.29
CA LYS A 47 -15.90 22.09 -2.23
C LYS A 47 -14.76 23.10 -2.20
N ASP A 48 -13.64 22.74 -1.56
CA ASP A 48 -12.44 23.57 -1.55
C ASP A 48 -11.19 22.79 -1.14
N ALA A 49 -10.02 23.41 -1.31
CA ALA A 49 -8.75 22.91 -0.77
C ALA A 49 -8.63 23.21 0.73
N GLY A 50 -8.06 22.26 1.48
CA GLY A 50 -7.87 22.34 2.92
C GLY A 50 -8.54 21.20 3.70
N LYS A 51 -8.38 21.26 5.02
CA LYS A 51 -8.92 20.26 5.96
C LYS A 51 -10.43 20.39 6.15
N ILE A 52 -11.08 19.31 6.58
CA ILE A 52 -12.55 19.25 6.64
C ILE A 52 -13.16 20.36 7.49
N ASP A 53 -12.59 20.62 8.67
CA ASP A 53 -13.12 21.62 9.59
C ASP A 53 -12.94 23.05 9.07
N GLU A 54 -11.79 23.34 8.47
CA GLU A 54 -11.49 24.66 7.90
C GLU A 54 -12.43 24.99 6.74
N VAL A 55 -12.59 24.05 5.81
CA VAL A 55 -13.45 24.23 4.64
C VAL A 55 -14.92 24.22 5.04
N ASN A 56 -15.34 23.36 5.97
CA ASN A 56 -16.71 23.38 6.50
C ASN A 56 -17.05 24.72 7.15
N ASN A 57 -16.14 25.33 7.90
CA ASN A 57 -16.38 26.65 8.50
C ASN A 57 -16.46 27.75 7.43
N ARG A 58 -15.63 27.68 6.38
CA ARG A 58 -15.60 28.66 5.29
C ARG A 58 -16.83 28.57 4.37
N LEU A 59 -17.20 27.36 3.97
CA LEU A 59 -18.26 27.09 2.99
C LEU A 59 -19.58 26.61 3.62
N ARG A 60 -19.63 26.50 4.95
CA ARG A 60 -20.82 26.15 5.74
C ARG A 60 -21.50 24.86 5.29
N PHE A 61 -20.74 23.78 5.07
CA PHE A 61 -21.30 22.52 4.54
C PHE A 61 -22.47 22.02 5.40
N SER A 62 -22.41 22.21 6.71
CA SER A 62 -23.48 21.81 7.65
C SER A 62 -24.84 22.48 7.40
N GLU A 63 -24.88 23.60 6.67
CA GLU A 63 -26.12 24.32 6.32
C GLU A 63 -26.75 23.82 4.99
N MET A 64 -26.10 22.90 4.27
CA MET A 64 -26.63 22.35 3.02
C MET A 64 -27.88 21.51 3.28
N LYS A 65 -28.92 21.70 2.46
CA LYS A 65 -30.22 21.02 2.56
C LYS A 65 -30.25 19.75 1.72
N GLY A 66 -31.21 18.86 2.00
CA GLY A 66 -31.45 17.64 1.23
C GLY A 66 -31.41 16.38 2.09
N SER A 67 -32.11 15.35 1.63
CA SER A 67 -32.14 14.01 2.24
C SER A 67 -31.19 13.02 1.56
N ILE A 68 -30.53 13.43 0.47
CA ILE A 68 -29.60 12.61 -0.32
C ILE A 68 -28.34 13.42 -0.58
N GLY A 69 -27.18 12.80 -0.42
CA GLY A 69 -25.92 13.45 -0.71
C GLY A 69 -24.72 12.53 -0.65
N ILE A 70 -23.63 13.06 -1.18
CA ILE A 70 -22.32 12.41 -1.25
C ILE A 70 -21.25 13.41 -0.84
N GLY A 71 -20.15 12.93 -0.28
CA GLY A 71 -19.02 13.76 0.11
C GLY A 71 -17.71 13.01 0.00
N HIS A 72 -16.63 13.77 -0.12
CA HIS A 72 -15.31 13.24 -0.42
C HIS A 72 -14.20 13.97 0.34
N THR A 73 -13.21 13.21 0.81
CA THR A 73 -11.91 13.73 1.23
C THR A 73 -10.85 13.26 0.27
N ARG A 74 -10.05 14.19 -0.27
CA ARG A 74 -9.11 13.92 -1.35
C ARG A 74 -7.68 13.84 -0.85
N TRP A 75 -6.96 12.90 -1.47
CA TRP A 75 -5.51 12.81 -1.48
C TRP A 75 -5.08 12.91 -2.95
N ALA A 76 -4.47 14.01 -3.35
CA ALA A 76 -4.29 14.33 -4.76
C ALA A 76 -3.31 13.35 -5.45
N THR A 77 -3.79 12.62 -6.46
CA THR A 77 -2.98 11.77 -7.36
C THR A 77 -2.76 12.43 -8.72
N HIS A 78 -3.82 13.02 -9.29
CA HIS A 78 -3.80 13.81 -10.53
C HIS A 78 -4.28 15.24 -10.28
N GLY A 79 -3.51 16.24 -10.69
CA GLY A 79 -3.86 17.65 -10.51
C GLY A 79 -3.65 18.16 -9.08
N ALA A 80 -3.11 19.38 -8.97
CA ALA A 80 -2.81 20.04 -7.71
C ALA A 80 -4.05 20.14 -6.80
N PRO A 81 -3.87 20.20 -5.47
CA PRO A 81 -4.96 20.34 -4.51
C PRO A 81 -5.56 21.75 -4.58
N THR A 82 -6.50 21.94 -5.50
CA THR A 82 -7.23 23.19 -5.73
C THR A 82 -8.73 22.94 -5.63
N MET A 83 -9.51 24.00 -5.40
CA MET A 83 -10.98 23.93 -5.38
C MET A 83 -11.55 23.24 -6.64
N VAL A 84 -11.01 23.56 -7.82
CA VAL A 84 -11.46 23.01 -9.10
C VAL A 84 -11.25 21.49 -9.19
N ASN A 85 -10.12 21.00 -8.66
CA ASN A 85 -9.78 19.58 -8.67
C ASN A 85 -10.35 18.81 -7.46
N ALA A 86 -10.92 19.49 -6.47
CA ALA A 86 -11.62 18.83 -5.38
C ALA A 86 -12.86 18.11 -5.93
N HIS A 87 -13.20 16.98 -5.32
CA HIS A 87 -14.46 16.30 -5.59
C HIS A 87 -15.56 16.95 -4.73
N PRO A 88 -16.86 16.84 -5.08
CA PRO A 88 -17.44 16.14 -6.24
C PRO A 88 -17.18 16.81 -7.61
N HIS A 89 -17.21 16.02 -8.68
CA HIS A 89 -17.19 16.50 -10.07
C HIS A 89 -18.57 16.34 -10.70
N SER A 90 -18.93 17.28 -11.58
CA SER A 90 -20.23 17.32 -12.25
C SER A 90 -20.08 17.24 -13.76
N ASP A 91 -21.15 16.85 -14.44
CA ASP A 91 -21.29 16.94 -15.91
C ASP A 91 -21.45 18.38 -16.41
N CYS A 92 -21.64 18.58 -17.72
CA CYS A 92 -21.74 19.93 -18.29
C CYS A 92 -22.92 20.74 -17.74
N ASN A 93 -24.01 20.07 -17.33
CA ASN A 93 -25.25 20.72 -16.90
C ASN A 93 -25.44 20.74 -15.37
N GLY A 94 -24.55 20.10 -14.61
CA GLY A 94 -24.70 19.95 -13.15
C GLY A 94 -25.83 18.99 -12.76
N GLU A 95 -26.30 18.15 -13.67
CA GLU A 95 -27.37 17.18 -13.47
C GLU A 95 -26.86 15.83 -12.97
N ILE A 96 -25.58 15.52 -13.20
CA ILE A 96 -24.90 14.32 -12.73
C ILE A 96 -23.69 14.77 -11.91
N THR A 97 -23.57 14.28 -10.68
CA THR A 97 -22.45 14.62 -9.80
C THR A 97 -21.92 13.38 -9.11
N LEU A 98 -20.59 13.19 -9.13
CA LEU A 98 -19.95 12.00 -8.59
C LEU A 98 -18.69 12.30 -7.78
N ILE A 99 -18.34 11.33 -6.94
CA ILE A 99 -17.10 11.24 -6.19
C ILE A 99 -16.40 9.92 -6.51
N HIS A 100 -15.08 9.94 -6.51
CA HIS A 100 -14.25 8.82 -6.94
C HIS A 100 -13.01 8.63 -6.06
N ASN A 101 -12.70 7.38 -5.76
CA ASN A 101 -11.43 6.94 -5.20
C ASN A 101 -10.78 5.98 -6.19
N GLY A 102 -9.56 6.25 -6.61
CA GLY A 102 -8.84 5.38 -7.54
C GLY A 102 -8.14 6.18 -8.63
N VAL A 103 -7.86 5.51 -9.75
CA VAL A 103 -7.24 6.09 -10.95
C VAL A 103 -7.93 5.51 -12.17
N ILE A 104 -8.45 6.37 -13.04
CA ILE A 104 -8.96 5.99 -14.35
C ILE A 104 -7.80 6.03 -15.35
N GLU A 105 -7.32 4.87 -15.78
CA GLU A 105 -6.08 4.71 -16.56
C GLU A 105 -6.24 5.19 -18.01
N ASN A 106 -7.41 5.00 -18.61
CA ASN A 106 -7.71 5.43 -19.98
C ASN A 106 -8.44 6.79 -20.06
N PHE A 107 -8.28 7.64 -19.04
CA PHE A 107 -9.00 8.92 -18.98
C PHE A 107 -8.66 9.88 -20.14
N LEU A 108 -7.42 9.85 -20.67
CA LEU A 108 -7.01 10.70 -21.78
C LEU A 108 -7.74 10.36 -23.08
N GLU A 109 -7.84 9.06 -23.39
CA GLU A 109 -8.56 8.54 -24.56
C GLU A 109 -10.03 8.97 -24.52
N ILE A 110 -10.69 8.75 -23.38
CA ILE A 110 -12.10 9.11 -23.20
C ILE A 110 -12.29 10.63 -23.23
N LYS A 111 -11.37 11.39 -22.64
CA LYS A 111 -11.41 12.86 -22.65
C LYS A 111 -11.33 13.42 -24.06
N GLU A 112 -10.44 12.91 -24.90
CA GLU A 112 -10.33 13.34 -26.30
C GLU A 112 -11.62 13.05 -27.09
N GLU A 113 -12.22 11.87 -26.91
CA GLU A 113 -13.51 11.55 -27.52
C GLU A 113 -14.62 12.55 -27.10
N LEU A 114 -14.73 12.81 -25.80
CA LEU A 114 -15.78 13.69 -25.25
C LEU A 114 -15.58 15.15 -25.67
N LEU A 115 -14.34 15.63 -25.76
CA LEU A 115 -14.04 16.95 -26.31
C LEU A 115 -14.49 17.07 -27.78
N ASN A 116 -14.25 16.04 -28.59
CA ASN A 116 -14.71 16.01 -29.98
C ASN A 116 -16.24 15.97 -30.12
N LYS A 117 -16.93 15.49 -29.08
CA LYS A 117 -18.40 15.49 -28.97
C LYS A 117 -18.98 16.78 -28.35
N GLY A 118 -18.11 17.75 -28.01
CA GLY A 118 -18.51 19.07 -27.51
C GLY A 118 -18.65 19.20 -25.99
N HIS A 119 -18.17 18.22 -25.20
CA HIS A 119 -18.13 18.35 -23.74
C HIS A 119 -17.04 19.35 -23.30
N ASN A 120 -17.34 20.12 -22.26
CA ASN A 120 -16.42 21.13 -21.72
C ASN A 120 -15.85 20.68 -20.38
N PHE A 121 -14.53 20.48 -20.32
CA PHE A 121 -13.81 20.09 -19.11
C PHE A 121 -13.25 21.30 -18.37
N VAL A 122 -13.50 21.40 -17.07
CA VAL A 122 -13.00 22.48 -16.22
C VAL A 122 -11.84 22.07 -15.32
N SER A 123 -11.69 20.76 -15.05
CA SER A 123 -10.65 20.24 -14.16
C SER A 123 -9.53 19.52 -14.92
N ARG A 124 -8.47 19.19 -14.17
CA ARG A 124 -7.36 18.37 -14.64
C ARG A 124 -7.39 16.95 -14.04
N THR A 125 -8.52 16.54 -13.47
CA THR A 125 -8.67 15.23 -12.86
C THR A 125 -9.14 14.20 -13.89
N ASP A 126 -8.75 12.96 -13.68
CA ASP A 126 -9.27 11.78 -14.36
C ASP A 126 -10.75 11.52 -14.02
N THR A 127 -11.20 12.02 -12.86
CA THR A 127 -12.54 11.79 -12.32
C THR A 127 -13.64 12.53 -13.09
N GLU A 128 -13.39 13.75 -13.55
CA GLU A 128 -14.36 14.53 -14.32
C GLU A 128 -14.77 13.83 -15.63
N VAL A 129 -13.84 13.09 -16.23
CA VAL A 129 -14.09 12.27 -17.43
C VAL A 129 -15.22 11.27 -17.21
N VAL A 130 -15.34 10.72 -16.01
CA VAL A 130 -16.40 9.76 -15.68
C VAL A 130 -17.77 10.45 -15.66
N ALA A 131 -17.87 11.68 -15.16
CA ALA A 131 -19.14 12.41 -15.10
C ALA A 131 -19.66 12.73 -16.51
N HIS A 132 -18.78 13.21 -17.39
CA HIS A 132 -19.12 13.49 -18.79
C HIS A 132 -19.36 12.22 -19.61
N LEU A 133 -18.67 11.12 -19.30
CA LEU A 133 -18.93 9.84 -19.97
C LEU A 133 -20.34 9.35 -19.65
N ILE A 134 -20.78 9.43 -18.39
CA ILE A 134 -22.14 9.05 -18.00
C ILE A 134 -23.17 9.98 -18.64
N GLU A 135 -22.90 11.29 -18.69
CA GLU A 135 -23.71 12.27 -19.42
C GLU A 135 -23.90 11.87 -20.90
N GLU A 136 -22.82 11.47 -21.57
CA GLU A 136 -22.85 11.05 -22.97
C GLU A 136 -23.62 9.72 -23.17
N GLU A 137 -23.36 8.72 -22.34
CA GLU A 137 -24.06 7.43 -22.39
C GLU A 137 -25.57 7.58 -22.08
N PHE A 138 -25.93 8.59 -21.26
CA PHE A 138 -27.33 8.85 -20.90
C PHE A 138 -28.17 9.33 -22.08
N LYS A 139 -27.58 10.00 -23.08
CA LYS A 139 -28.30 10.41 -24.31
C LYS A 139 -28.92 9.24 -25.07
N ASN A 140 -28.34 8.04 -24.93
CA ASN A 140 -28.75 6.80 -25.62
C ASN A 140 -29.19 5.70 -24.64
N SER A 141 -29.63 6.07 -23.44
CA SER A 141 -30.07 5.13 -22.40
C SER A 141 -31.44 5.50 -21.88
N SER A 142 -32.23 4.51 -21.49
CA SER A 142 -33.59 4.74 -20.97
C SER A 142 -33.59 5.15 -19.49
N THR A 143 -32.54 4.75 -18.76
CA THR A 143 -32.35 5.05 -17.33
C THR A 143 -30.92 5.48 -17.06
N LEU A 144 -30.70 6.17 -15.93
CA LEU A 144 -29.37 6.56 -15.51
C LEU A 144 -28.55 5.36 -15.08
N GLU A 145 -29.21 4.33 -14.53
CA GLU A 145 -28.58 3.04 -14.22
C GLU A 145 -27.92 2.41 -15.46
N GLU A 146 -28.64 2.40 -16.59
CA GLU A 146 -28.14 1.84 -17.84
C GLU A 146 -26.94 2.65 -18.36
N ALA A 147 -27.02 3.97 -18.33
CA ALA A 147 -25.93 4.86 -18.72
C ALA A 147 -24.69 4.69 -17.83
N PHE A 148 -24.91 4.56 -16.52
CA PHE A 148 -23.85 4.32 -15.54
C PHE A 148 -23.12 3.00 -15.83
N LEU A 149 -23.85 1.91 -16.06
CA LEU A 149 -23.26 0.60 -16.38
C LEU A 149 -22.51 0.61 -17.73
N LYS A 150 -23.04 1.29 -18.75
CA LYS A 150 -22.36 1.49 -20.04
C LYS A 150 -21.03 2.24 -19.86
N ALA A 151 -21.02 3.33 -19.09
CA ALA A 151 -19.80 4.08 -18.80
C ALA A 151 -18.77 3.22 -18.04
N LEU A 152 -19.21 2.45 -17.04
CA LEU A 152 -18.33 1.59 -16.24
C LEU A 152 -17.62 0.50 -17.07
N ARG A 153 -18.25 -0.01 -18.13
CA ARG A 153 -17.61 -0.99 -19.05
C ARG A 153 -16.50 -0.39 -19.91
N ARG A 154 -16.48 0.93 -20.06
CA ARG A 154 -15.52 1.65 -20.91
C ARG A 154 -14.30 2.15 -20.13
N ILE A 155 -14.43 2.38 -18.83
CA ILE A 155 -13.32 2.83 -17.99
C ILE A 155 -12.41 1.66 -17.60
N ARG A 156 -11.10 1.95 -17.53
CA ARG A 156 -10.06 1.02 -17.07
C ARG A 156 -9.35 1.60 -15.85
N GLY A 157 -8.87 0.73 -14.98
CA GLY A 157 -8.14 1.10 -13.76
C GLY A 157 -8.91 0.77 -12.49
N SER A 158 -8.55 1.42 -11.40
CA SER A 158 -9.15 1.22 -10.08
C SER A 158 -10.12 2.34 -9.79
N TYR A 159 -11.31 2.01 -9.27
CA TYR A 159 -12.29 3.00 -8.87
C TYR A 159 -13.22 2.49 -7.76
N ALA A 160 -13.60 3.38 -6.85
CA ALA A 160 -14.83 3.31 -6.10
C ALA A 160 -15.57 4.61 -6.38
N ILE A 161 -16.81 4.52 -6.84
CA ILE A 161 -17.60 5.66 -7.30
C ILE A 161 -18.88 5.73 -6.48
N ALA A 162 -19.31 6.94 -6.12
CA ALA A 162 -20.67 7.24 -5.69
C ALA A 162 -21.19 8.44 -6.48
N LEU A 163 -22.42 8.35 -6.99
CA LEU A 163 -23.03 9.30 -7.91
C LEU A 163 -24.45 9.63 -7.49
N ILE A 164 -24.82 10.91 -7.62
CA ILE A 164 -26.19 11.41 -7.49
C ILE A 164 -26.58 12.17 -8.76
N SER A 165 -27.88 12.23 -9.06
CA SER A 165 -28.39 12.95 -10.22
C SER A 165 -29.75 13.60 -9.96
N SER A 166 -29.98 14.78 -10.56
CA SER A 166 -31.30 15.40 -10.60
C SER A 166 -32.31 14.64 -11.46
N LYS A 167 -31.87 13.73 -12.35
CA LYS A 167 -32.72 12.90 -13.20
C LYS A 167 -33.34 11.71 -12.46
N GLU A 168 -32.59 11.14 -11.52
CA GLU A 168 -33.07 10.08 -10.63
C GLU A 168 -32.83 10.50 -9.17
N PRO A 169 -33.63 11.47 -8.66
CA PRO A 169 -33.33 12.20 -7.42
C PRO A 169 -33.45 11.37 -6.15
N GLU A 170 -33.98 10.15 -6.23
CA GLU A 170 -34.22 9.26 -5.06
C GLU A 170 -33.13 8.20 -4.89
N ARG A 171 -32.06 8.24 -5.70
CA ARG A 171 -31.08 7.16 -5.80
C ARG A 171 -29.63 7.64 -5.65
N ILE A 172 -28.79 6.76 -5.12
CA ILE A 172 -27.32 6.86 -5.20
C ILE A 172 -26.80 5.66 -5.99
N PHE A 173 -25.99 5.93 -7.02
CA PHE A 173 -25.33 4.90 -7.82
C PHE A 173 -23.91 4.71 -7.34
N CYS A 174 -23.51 3.47 -7.14
CA CYS A 174 -22.25 3.07 -6.55
C CYS A 174 -21.56 2.04 -7.44
N ALA A 175 -20.24 2.06 -7.54
CA ALA A 175 -19.50 1.01 -8.24
C ALA A 175 -18.11 0.80 -7.66
N ARG A 176 -17.60 -0.43 -7.78
CA ARG A 176 -16.27 -0.80 -7.30
C ARG A 176 -15.48 -1.62 -8.32
N ASN A 177 -14.24 -1.21 -8.51
CA ASN A 177 -13.16 -2.00 -9.05
C ASN A 177 -11.86 -1.72 -8.28
N GLU A 178 -11.40 -2.67 -7.48
CA GLU A 178 -10.21 -2.65 -6.61
C GLU A 178 -10.24 -1.67 -5.42
N SER A 179 -10.75 -0.43 -5.59
CA SER A 179 -10.85 0.53 -4.49
C SER A 179 -11.98 0.15 -3.53
N PRO A 180 -11.78 0.17 -2.20
CA PRO A 180 -12.80 -0.29 -1.24
C PRO A 180 -14.10 0.51 -1.31
N LEU A 181 -15.22 -0.20 -1.23
CA LEU A 181 -16.56 0.36 -1.11
C LEU A 181 -17.43 -0.60 -0.29
N VAL A 182 -18.16 -0.06 0.68
CA VAL A 182 -19.07 -0.78 1.56
C VAL A 182 -20.42 -0.07 1.58
N LEU A 183 -21.49 -0.85 1.62
CA LEU A 183 -22.87 -0.39 1.76
C LEU A 183 -23.37 -0.69 3.16
N GLY A 184 -24.40 0.01 3.62
CA GLY A 184 -25.04 -0.31 4.88
C GLY A 184 -26.41 0.28 5.02
N VAL A 185 -27.20 -0.35 5.87
CA VAL A 185 -28.64 -0.11 5.99
C VAL A 185 -28.99 0.01 7.47
N SER A 186 -29.81 0.98 7.82
CA SER A 186 -30.41 1.10 9.15
C SER A 186 -31.78 1.77 9.06
N GLU A 187 -32.44 1.93 10.21
CA GLU A 187 -33.64 2.74 10.31
C GLU A 187 -33.40 4.22 9.94
N LYS A 188 -32.17 4.73 10.10
CA LYS A 188 -31.80 6.13 9.79
C LYS A 188 -31.60 6.40 8.30
N GLY A 189 -31.46 5.35 7.49
CA GLY A 189 -31.18 5.48 6.06
C GLY A 189 -30.29 4.39 5.48
N VAL A 190 -29.91 4.61 4.22
CA VAL A 190 -28.99 3.77 3.45
C VAL A 190 -27.72 4.55 3.16
N PHE A 191 -26.57 3.90 3.26
CA PHE A 191 -25.27 4.54 3.25
C PHE A 191 -24.31 3.80 2.33
N CYS A 192 -23.35 4.52 1.77
CA CYS A 192 -22.15 3.97 1.16
C CYS A 192 -20.91 4.67 1.70
N ALA A 193 -19.81 3.95 1.86
CA ALA A 193 -18.55 4.54 2.27
C ALA A 193 -17.35 3.77 1.71
N SER A 194 -16.19 4.42 1.65
CA SER A 194 -14.93 3.71 1.35
C SER A 194 -14.42 2.87 2.53
N ASP A 195 -14.95 3.06 3.73
CA ASP A 195 -14.57 2.27 4.90
C ASP A 195 -15.68 2.23 5.97
N VAL A 196 -15.72 1.13 6.73
CA VAL A 196 -16.70 0.82 7.77
C VAL A 196 -16.72 1.85 8.92
N PRO A 197 -15.58 2.38 9.44
CA PRO A 197 -15.58 3.34 10.54
C PRO A 197 -16.49 4.56 10.32
N ALA A 198 -16.62 5.02 9.07
CA ALA A 198 -17.47 6.16 8.72
C ALA A 198 -18.97 5.89 8.97
N MET A 199 -19.38 4.62 8.89
CA MET A 199 -20.76 4.18 8.93
C MET A 199 -21.21 3.69 10.30
N LEU A 200 -20.28 3.22 11.15
CA LEU A 200 -20.59 2.64 12.45
C LEU A 200 -21.51 3.47 13.36
N PRO A 201 -21.45 4.82 13.40
CA PRO A 201 -22.40 5.61 14.19
C PRO A 201 -23.86 5.50 13.74
N TYR A 202 -24.08 5.02 12.51
CA TYR A 202 -25.38 4.98 11.85
C TYR A 202 -25.87 3.55 11.63
N THR A 203 -24.96 2.62 11.31
CA THR A 203 -25.29 1.21 11.13
C THR A 203 -24.09 0.32 11.39
N ASN A 204 -24.36 -0.85 11.94
CA ASN A 204 -23.44 -1.98 11.97
C ASN A 204 -23.81 -3.08 10.96
N LYS A 205 -24.90 -2.94 10.20
CA LYS A 205 -25.33 -3.89 9.17
C LYS A 205 -24.81 -3.45 7.82
N ILE A 206 -23.79 -4.15 7.31
CA ILE A 206 -23.07 -3.76 6.09
C ILE A 206 -23.15 -4.83 4.99
N ALA A 207 -22.92 -4.43 3.75
CA ALA A 207 -22.69 -5.32 2.63
C ALA A 207 -21.47 -4.86 1.83
N TRP A 208 -20.56 -5.79 1.55
CA TRP A 208 -19.37 -5.52 0.74
C TRP A 208 -19.72 -5.55 -0.75
N VAL A 209 -19.40 -4.47 -1.45
CA VAL A 209 -19.34 -4.45 -2.92
C VAL A 209 -18.03 -5.12 -3.32
N LYS A 210 -18.01 -6.05 -4.28
CA LYS A 210 -16.78 -6.67 -4.78
C LYS A 210 -16.31 -6.01 -6.08
N ASN A 211 -15.14 -6.41 -6.58
CA ASN A 211 -14.61 -5.92 -7.84
C ASN A 211 -15.54 -6.31 -9.00
N GLY A 212 -15.78 -5.37 -9.91
CA GLY A 212 -16.67 -5.57 -11.05
C GLY A 212 -18.16 -5.50 -10.70
N GLU A 213 -18.52 -4.99 -9.53
CA GLU A 213 -19.91 -4.86 -9.06
C GLU A 213 -20.33 -3.38 -8.99
N ALA A 214 -21.60 -3.13 -9.33
CA ALA A 214 -22.29 -1.86 -9.15
C ALA A 214 -23.48 -2.05 -8.22
N ALA A 215 -23.87 -0.98 -7.51
CA ALA A 215 -25.00 -0.97 -6.62
C ALA A 215 -25.85 0.29 -6.79
N VAL A 216 -27.17 0.13 -6.66
CA VAL A 216 -28.13 1.23 -6.63
C VAL A 216 -28.78 1.25 -5.27
N LEU A 217 -28.68 2.39 -4.58
CA LEU A 217 -29.25 2.62 -3.25
C LEU A 217 -30.51 3.47 -3.39
N ASP A 218 -31.53 3.17 -2.60
CA ASP A 218 -32.76 3.96 -2.44
C ASP A 218 -33.15 4.06 -0.95
N SER A 219 -34.36 4.53 -0.65
CA SER A 219 -34.84 4.65 0.74
C SER A 219 -35.16 3.33 1.44
N GLU A 220 -35.30 2.23 0.68
CA GLU A 220 -35.65 0.90 1.19
C GLU A 220 -34.43 0.01 1.38
N GLY A 221 -33.39 0.18 0.57
CA GLY A 221 -32.15 -0.59 0.67
C GLY A 221 -31.21 -0.38 -0.50
N PHE A 222 -30.68 -1.49 -1.02
CA PHE A 222 -29.81 -1.46 -2.20
C PHE A 222 -30.00 -2.71 -3.05
N THR A 223 -29.72 -2.59 -4.34
CA THR A 223 -29.58 -3.71 -5.28
C THR A 223 -28.16 -3.75 -5.81
N ILE A 224 -27.55 -4.93 -5.95
CA ILE A 224 -26.21 -5.12 -6.54
C ILE A 224 -26.33 -5.86 -7.87
N VAL A 225 -25.57 -5.41 -8.87
CA VAL A 225 -25.46 -6.03 -10.19
C VAL A 225 -24.00 -6.20 -10.60
N ARG A 226 -23.74 -7.20 -11.45
CA ARG A 226 -22.43 -7.35 -12.12
C ARG A 226 -22.34 -6.37 -13.29
N ILE A 227 -21.23 -5.61 -13.37
CA ILE A 227 -21.02 -4.60 -14.41
C ILE A 227 -20.95 -5.24 -15.80
N GLU A 228 -20.37 -6.43 -15.91
CA GLU A 228 -20.17 -7.14 -17.18
C GLU A 228 -21.50 -7.40 -17.90
N ASP A 229 -22.47 -8.02 -17.23
CA ASP A 229 -23.67 -8.60 -17.85
C ASP A 229 -25.00 -8.12 -17.25
N ASN A 230 -24.97 -7.20 -16.28
CA ASN A 230 -26.14 -6.70 -15.53
C ASN A 230 -26.87 -7.78 -14.71
N SER A 231 -26.25 -8.93 -14.43
CA SER A 231 -26.86 -9.97 -13.59
C SER A 231 -27.01 -9.47 -12.15
N LYS A 232 -28.18 -9.70 -11.54
CA LYS A 232 -28.43 -9.36 -10.13
C LYS A 232 -27.63 -10.28 -9.21
N ILE A 233 -27.09 -9.70 -8.14
CA ILE A 233 -26.31 -10.41 -7.12
C ILE A 233 -27.06 -10.34 -5.79
N GLU A 234 -27.43 -11.50 -5.25
CA GLU A 234 -27.90 -11.58 -3.87
C GLU A 234 -26.72 -11.45 -2.89
N ARG A 235 -26.78 -10.44 -2.02
CA ARG A 235 -25.78 -10.19 -0.99
C ARG A 235 -26.47 -9.98 0.35
N GLY A 236 -26.22 -10.88 1.30
CA GLY A 236 -26.68 -10.73 2.67
C GLY A 236 -25.99 -9.58 3.40
N LEU A 237 -26.70 -8.97 4.36
CA LEU A 237 -26.11 -8.05 5.32
C LEU A 237 -25.26 -8.83 6.32
N THR A 238 -24.08 -8.31 6.62
CA THR A 238 -23.19 -8.78 7.68
C THR A 238 -23.29 -7.82 8.86
N GLU A 239 -23.57 -8.34 10.05
CA GLU A 239 -23.53 -7.54 11.27
C GLU A 239 -22.10 -7.40 11.77
N ILE A 240 -21.67 -6.16 11.96
CA ILE A 240 -20.36 -5.79 12.47
C ILE A 240 -20.47 -5.64 13.98
N THR A 241 -19.83 -6.56 14.70
CA THR A 241 -19.76 -6.53 16.17
C THR A 241 -18.61 -5.65 16.69
N TRP A 242 -17.97 -4.91 15.79
CA TRP A 242 -16.71 -4.21 16.02
C TRP A 242 -16.91 -2.77 16.50
N THR A 243 -16.07 -2.33 17.43
CA THR A 243 -15.92 -0.91 17.80
C THR A 243 -15.21 -0.13 16.69
N LEU A 244 -15.14 1.21 16.78
CA LEU A 244 -14.43 2.05 15.81
C LEU A 244 -12.97 1.62 15.61
N GLU A 245 -12.29 1.29 16.72
CA GLU A 245 -10.91 0.80 16.73
C GLU A 245 -10.79 -0.59 16.05
N MET A 246 -11.79 -1.45 16.23
CA MET A 246 -11.86 -2.75 15.52
C MET A 246 -12.21 -2.60 14.02
N ALA A 247 -12.92 -1.54 13.64
CA ALA A 247 -13.20 -1.24 12.23
C ALA A 247 -11.99 -0.65 11.50
N GLU A 248 -11.13 0.13 12.17
CA GLU A 248 -9.81 0.50 11.62
C GLU A 248 -8.93 -0.74 11.37
N LYS A 249 -9.11 -1.80 12.18
CA LYS A 249 -8.49 -3.11 11.99
C LYS A 249 -9.19 -4.00 10.96
N GLN A 250 -10.28 -3.56 10.33
CA GLN A 250 -10.98 -4.28 9.25
C GLN A 250 -11.27 -5.77 9.57
N GLY A 251 -11.56 -6.08 10.82
CA GLY A 251 -11.84 -7.45 11.27
C GLY A 251 -10.65 -8.30 11.65
N TYR A 252 -9.43 -7.78 11.49
CA TYR A 252 -8.24 -8.41 12.06
C TYR A 252 -8.11 -8.10 13.56
N PRO A 253 -7.50 -9.00 14.34
CA PRO A 253 -7.29 -8.77 15.78
C PRO A 253 -6.27 -7.64 16.06
N HIS A 254 -5.30 -7.45 15.17
CA HIS A 254 -4.20 -6.50 15.32
C HIS A 254 -3.92 -5.76 14.01
N PHE A 255 -3.46 -4.51 14.08
CA PHE A 255 -2.99 -3.77 12.91
C PHE A 255 -1.82 -4.47 12.23
N MET A 256 -0.88 -5.05 12.98
CA MET A 256 0.26 -5.79 12.46
C MET A 256 -0.16 -6.88 11.46
N VAL A 257 -1.11 -7.75 11.84
CA VAL A 257 -1.57 -8.82 10.95
C VAL A 257 -2.42 -8.28 9.80
N LYS A 258 -3.28 -7.27 10.04
CA LYS A 258 -3.98 -6.56 8.96
C LYS A 258 -2.98 -6.06 7.91
N GLU A 259 -1.93 -5.38 8.33
CA GLU A 259 -0.94 -4.76 7.46
C GLU A 259 -0.11 -5.80 6.72
N ILE A 260 0.16 -6.96 7.33
CA ILE A 260 0.74 -8.13 6.64
C ILE A 260 -0.16 -8.58 5.48
N PHE A 261 -1.47 -8.70 5.70
CA PHE A 261 -2.42 -9.13 4.67
C PHE A 261 -2.80 -8.01 3.67
N GLU A 262 -2.55 -6.74 3.99
CA GLU A 262 -2.69 -5.62 3.05
C GLU A 262 -1.52 -5.50 2.06
N GLN A 263 -0.46 -6.29 2.22
CA GLN A 263 0.73 -6.23 1.38
C GLN A 263 0.45 -6.34 -0.13
N PRO A 264 -0.38 -7.29 -0.61
CA PRO A 264 -0.72 -7.37 -2.04
C PRO A 264 -1.28 -6.05 -2.58
N GLN A 265 -2.23 -5.44 -1.85
CA GLN A 265 -2.80 -4.15 -2.28
C GLN A 265 -1.77 -3.01 -2.23
N SER A 266 -0.92 -2.99 -1.20
CA SER A 266 0.15 -1.99 -1.10
C SER A 266 1.15 -2.09 -2.26
N LEU A 267 1.47 -3.30 -2.70
CA LEU A 267 2.33 -3.57 -3.85
C LEU A 267 1.67 -3.14 -5.16
N ARG A 268 0.37 -3.42 -5.36
CA ARG A 268 -0.39 -2.90 -6.52
C ARG A 268 -0.33 -1.38 -6.60
N ASN A 269 -0.47 -0.69 -5.46
CA ASN A 269 -0.36 0.77 -5.40
C ASN A 269 1.07 1.25 -5.74
N ALA A 270 2.09 0.59 -5.20
CA ALA A 270 3.49 0.92 -5.44
C ALA A 270 3.93 0.68 -6.90
N LEU A 271 3.28 -0.23 -7.63
CA LEU A 271 3.47 -0.44 -9.07
C LEU A 271 2.81 0.63 -9.94
N ARG A 272 1.82 1.36 -9.40
CA ARG A 272 1.11 2.46 -10.10
C ARG A 272 1.79 3.82 -9.97
N ILE A 273 2.98 3.88 -9.36
CA ILE A 273 3.72 5.13 -9.22
C ILE A 273 4.00 5.72 -10.62
N GLN A 274 3.72 7.01 -10.76
CA GLN A 274 3.83 7.69 -12.05
C GLN A 274 5.26 7.63 -12.58
N LYS A 275 5.36 7.30 -13.86
CA LYS A 275 6.63 7.10 -14.58
C LYS A 275 7.57 8.30 -14.46
N GLN A 276 7.03 9.52 -14.46
CA GLN A 276 7.83 10.75 -14.41
C GLN A 276 8.66 10.88 -13.13
N TYR A 277 8.10 10.51 -11.96
CA TYR A 277 8.86 10.56 -10.70
C TYR A 277 9.95 9.49 -10.67
N MET A 278 9.65 8.29 -11.17
CA MET A 278 10.63 7.21 -11.28
C MET A 278 11.80 7.62 -12.17
N ASP A 279 11.51 8.15 -13.37
CA ASP A 279 12.52 8.55 -14.35
C ASP A 279 13.36 9.73 -13.85
N LEU A 280 12.78 10.64 -13.06
CA LEU A 280 13.51 11.74 -12.44
C LEU A 280 14.50 11.22 -11.38
N LEU A 281 14.07 10.31 -10.50
CA LEU A 281 14.96 9.71 -9.49
C LEU A 281 16.09 8.91 -10.15
N THR A 282 15.80 8.08 -11.16
CA THR A 282 16.84 7.32 -11.85
C THR A 282 17.84 8.22 -12.56
N THR A 283 17.39 9.33 -13.15
CA THR A 283 18.28 10.32 -13.78
C THR A 283 19.27 10.90 -12.77
N PHE A 284 18.83 11.26 -11.56
CA PHE A 284 19.74 11.74 -10.52
C PHE A 284 20.67 10.65 -10.01
N LEU A 285 20.15 9.42 -9.82
CA LEU A 285 20.97 8.29 -9.38
C LEU A 285 22.09 7.98 -10.37
N ASP A 286 21.82 7.92 -11.67
CA ASP A 286 22.85 7.60 -12.68
C ASP A 286 23.91 8.68 -12.86
N ARG A 287 23.56 9.95 -12.60
CA ARG A 287 24.51 11.07 -12.62
C ARG A 287 25.41 11.11 -11.38
N GLY A 288 25.00 10.46 -10.29
CA GLY A 288 25.77 10.42 -9.05
C GLY A 288 27.04 9.61 -9.20
N ARG A 289 28.16 10.17 -8.76
CA ARG A 289 29.44 9.44 -8.69
C ARG A 289 29.44 8.47 -7.52
N GLU A 290 28.93 8.93 -6.38
CA GLU A 290 28.82 8.16 -5.14
C GLU A 290 27.37 8.17 -4.68
N ILE A 291 26.78 6.99 -4.53
CA ILE A 291 25.36 6.84 -4.22
C ILE A 291 25.22 6.16 -2.87
N PHE A 292 24.68 6.89 -1.91
CA PHE A 292 24.43 6.41 -0.56
C PHE A 292 22.94 6.12 -0.37
N LEU A 293 22.62 4.92 0.11
CA LEU A 293 21.27 4.51 0.48
C LEU A 293 21.15 4.63 1.99
N VAL A 294 20.52 5.69 2.48
CA VAL A 294 20.56 6.08 3.90
C VAL A 294 19.22 5.80 4.55
N ALA A 295 19.21 4.96 5.58
CA ALA A 295 17.99 4.57 6.29
C ALA A 295 18.29 3.98 7.68
N ALA A 296 17.24 3.73 8.47
CA ALA A 296 17.31 3.07 9.76
C ALA A 296 16.42 1.82 9.80
N GLY A 297 16.80 0.83 10.62
CA GLY A 297 16.00 -0.37 10.91
C GLY A 297 15.54 -1.12 9.65
N THR A 298 14.26 -1.45 9.58
CA THR A 298 13.65 -2.15 8.43
C THR A 298 13.90 -1.43 7.09
N SER A 299 13.91 -0.09 7.04
CA SER A 299 14.22 0.64 5.80
C SER A 299 15.69 0.52 5.38
N TYR A 300 16.61 0.33 6.33
CA TYR A 300 18.00 -0.02 6.02
C TYR A 300 18.12 -1.42 5.42
N HIS A 301 17.34 -2.40 5.88
CA HIS A 301 17.30 -3.72 5.23
C HIS A 301 16.79 -3.64 3.79
N ALA A 302 15.86 -2.75 3.48
CA ALA A 302 15.42 -2.50 2.10
C ALA A 302 16.56 -1.90 1.26
N CYS A 303 17.37 -1.01 1.84
CA CYS A 303 18.57 -0.46 1.19
C CYS A 303 19.64 -1.54 0.93
N LEU A 304 19.82 -2.50 1.83
CA LEU A 304 20.72 -3.64 1.60
C LEU A 304 20.27 -4.46 0.39
N ALA A 305 18.98 -4.82 0.32
CA ALA A 305 18.43 -5.52 -0.84
C ALA A 305 18.58 -4.69 -2.13
N ALA A 306 18.28 -3.39 -2.08
CA ALA A 306 18.43 -2.49 -3.21
C ALA A 306 19.88 -2.38 -3.71
N SER A 307 20.87 -2.38 -2.81
CA SER A 307 22.28 -2.34 -3.21
C SER A 307 22.68 -3.55 -4.05
N TYR A 308 22.16 -4.74 -3.71
CA TYR A 308 22.32 -5.94 -4.51
C TYR A 308 21.61 -5.81 -5.86
N LEU A 309 20.35 -5.35 -5.87
CA LEU A 309 19.56 -5.16 -7.09
C LEU A 309 20.21 -4.17 -8.06
N PHE A 310 20.72 -3.05 -7.57
CA PHE A 310 21.35 -2.02 -8.39
C PHE A 310 22.68 -2.52 -8.97
N SER A 311 23.43 -3.30 -8.20
CA SER A 311 24.64 -3.96 -8.69
C SER A 311 24.31 -5.04 -9.73
N LYS A 312 23.32 -5.90 -9.46
CA LYS A 312 22.94 -7.04 -10.31
C LYS A 312 22.36 -6.57 -11.65
N PHE A 313 21.37 -5.68 -11.62
CA PHE A 313 20.67 -5.20 -12.81
C PHE A 313 21.41 -4.06 -13.49
N ALA A 314 21.76 -3.01 -12.74
CA ALA A 314 22.25 -1.76 -13.34
C ALA A 314 23.78 -1.65 -13.39
N ARG A 315 24.52 -2.61 -12.82
CA ARG A 315 25.98 -2.52 -12.63
C ARG A 315 26.37 -1.22 -11.91
N LEU A 316 25.52 -0.81 -10.97
CA LEU A 316 25.67 0.42 -10.21
C LEU A 316 25.99 0.08 -8.76
N VAL A 317 27.19 0.45 -8.32
CA VAL A 317 27.61 0.29 -6.93
C VAL A 317 26.91 1.37 -6.10
N THR A 318 26.38 0.96 -4.96
CA THR A 318 25.75 1.86 -3.99
C THR A 318 26.18 1.45 -2.58
N TYR A 319 26.14 2.41 -1.67
CA TYR A 319 26.57 2.23 -0.29
C TYR A 319 25.34 2.30 0.62
N PRO A 320 24.78 1.15 1.06
CA PRO A 320 23.78 1.14 2.10
C PRO A 320 24.42 1.53 3.43
N VAL A 321 23.85 2.52 4.12
CA VAL A 321 24.39 3.05 5.37
C VAL A 321 23.28 3.21 6.40
N VAL A 322 23.54 2.73 7.62
CA VAL A 322 22.71 3.02 8.79
C VAL A 322 22.80 4.52 9.06
N SER A 323 21.65 5.21 9.12
CA SER A 323 21.63 6.68 9.11
C SER A 323 22.38 7.34 10.26
N SER A 324 22.40 6.73 11.45
CA SER A 324 23.17 7.21 12.61
C SER A 324 24.68 7.24 12.34
N GLU A 325 25.18 6.29 11.54
CA GLU A 325 26.61 6.13 11.24
C GLU A 325 27.05 6.90 9.98
N PHE A 326 26.11 7.52 9.26
CA PHE A 326 26.40 8.13 7.97
C PHE A 326 27.44 9.26 8.07
N ILE A 327 27.28 10.13 9.06
CA ILE A 327 28.16 11.28 9.25
C ILE A 327 29.56 10.80 9.67
N GLU A 328 29.64 9.85 10.58
CA GLU A 328 30.92 9.34 11.09
C GLU A 328 31.70 8.56 10.03
N ASN A 329 31.01 7.76 9.21
CA ASN A 329 31.66 6.94 8.20
C ASN A 329 32.01 7.71 6.91
N TYR A 330 31.12 8.60 6.47
CA TYR A 330 31.21 9.21 5.13
C TYR A 330 31.17 10.73 5.13
N GLY A 331 30.87 11.38 6.26
CA GLY A 331 30.57 12.81 6.30
C GLY A 331 31.68 13.72 5.77
N SER A 332 32.94 13.29 5.83
CA SER A 332 34.07 14.04 5.25
C SER A 332 34.19 13.88 3.72
N SER A 333 33.66 12.79 3.16
CA SER A 333 33.72 12.46 1.74
C SER A 333 32.53 13.01 0.94
N ILE A 334 31.44 13.38 1.60
CA ILE A 334 30.23 13.90 0.93
C ILE A 334 30.51 15.26 0.27
N GLY A 335 30.06 15.40 -0.99
CA GLY A 335 30.14 16.64 -1.76
C GLY A 335 29.11 16.71 -2.89
N ILE A 336 29.37 17.60 -3.85
CA ILE A 336 28.47 17.91 -4.98
C ILE A 336 28.20 16.71 -5.91
N ASP A 337 29.15 15.77 -5.99
CA ASP A 337 29.04 14.56 -6.81
C ASP A 337 28.34 13.40 -6.07
N SER A 338 28.00 13.59 -4.80
CA SER A 338 27.35 12.58 -3.97
C SER A 338 25.82 12.67 -4.11
N VAL A 339 25.17 11.52 -4.25
CA VAL A 339 23.71 11.37 -4.24
C VAL A 339 23.32 10.57 -3.01
N VAL A 340 22.39 11.10 -2.22
CA VAL A 340 21.80 10.43 -1.06
C VAL A 340 20.37 10.05 -1.39
N LEU A 341 20.08 8.75 -1.47
CA LEU A 341 18.71 8.23 -1.49
C LEU A 341 18.29 7.87 -0.07
N ALA A 342 17.50 8.73 0.55
CA ALA A 342 16.96 8.50 1.87
C ALA A 342 15.68 7.66 1.81
N VAL A 343 15.64 6.56 2.55
CA VAL A 343 14.47 5.67 2.61
C VAL A 343 13.91 5.69 4.04
N SER A 344 12.66 6.15 4.18
CA SER A 344 12.00 6.23 5.48
C SER A 344 10.49 6.14 5.33
N GLN A 345 9.85 5.23 6.07
CA GLN A 345 8.38 5.12 6.08
C GLN A 345 7.73 6.45 6.50
N SER A 346 8.14 7.02 7.63
CA SER A 346 7.53 8.23 8.19
C SER A 346 7.99 9.51 7.51
N GLY A 347 9.22 9.53 6.97
CA GLY A 347 9.87 10.74 6.47
C GLY A 347 10.27 11.73 7.59
N GLU A 348 10.21 11.29 8.84
CA GLU A 348 10.50 12.10 10.05
C GLU A 348 11.54 11.45 10.97
N THR A 349 12.18 10.35 10.54
CA THR A 349 13.20 9.65 11.35
C THR A 349 14.39 10.58 11.65
N PHE A 350 14.68 10.81 12.92
CA PHE A 350 15.65 11.81 13.38
C PHE A 350 17.03 11.63 12.74
N ASP A 351 17.65 10.45 12.88
CA ASP A 351 18.99 10.20 12.33
C ASP A 351 19.05 10.29 10.81
N THR A 352 17.98 9.85 10.13
CA THR A 352 17.88 9.97 8.67
C THR A 352 17.81 11.43 8.25
N LEU A 353 17.01 12.26 8.95
CA LEU A 353 16.94 13.70 8.69
C LEU A 353 18.25 14.40 9.01
N LYS A 354 18.94 14.02 10.09
CA LYS A 354 20.27 14.55 10.46
C LYS A 354 21.30 14.25 9.38
N ALA A 355 21.34 13.01 8.88
CA ALA A 355 22.23 12.62 7.78
C ALA A 355 21.91 13.38 6.47
N VAL A 356 20.63 13.50 6.14
CA VAL A 356 20.16 14.24 4.96
C VAL A 356 20.51 15.73 5.04
N ASP A 357 20.28 16.36 6.18
CA ASP A 357 20.58 17.79 6.37
C ASP A 357 22.10 18.04 6.27
N TYR A 358 22.90 17.18 6.92
CA TYR A 358 24.35 17.23 6.83
C TYR A 358 24.85 17.09 5.37
N ALA A 359 24.32 16.12 4.63
CA ALA A 359 24.68 15.92 3.22
C ALA A 359 24.24 17.12 2.34
N ARG A 360 23.06 17.68 2.61
CA ARG A 360 22.53 18.85 1.91
C ARG A 360 23.39 20.08 2.13
N MET A 361 23.89 20.31 3.34
CA MET A 361 24.82 21.41 3.65
C MET A 361 26.15 21.29 2.88
N ARG A 362 26.49 20.10 2.39
CA ARG A 362 27.66 19.83 1.54
C ARG A 362 27.33 19.72 0.05
N ALA A 363 26.17 20.24 -0.34
CA ALA A 363 25.69 20.29 -1.73
C ALA A 363 25.43 18.91 -2.38
N ALA A 364 25.29 17.84 -1.59
CA ALA A 364 24.88 16.55 -2.13
C ALA A 364 23.44 16.60 -2.67
N THR A 365 23.17 15.79 -3.69
CA THR A 365 21.81 15.65 -4.22
C THR A 365 20.99 14.72 -3.33
N ILE A 366 19.92 15.25 -2.73
CA ILE A 366 19.03 14.49 -1.87
C ILE A 366 17.81 13.97 -2.64
N LEU A 367 17.61 12.66 -2.62
CA LEU A 367 16.44 11.95 -3.14
C LEU A 367 15.73 11.23 -1.99
N ALA A 368 14.45 10.92 -2.14
CA ALA A 368 13.73 10.19 -1.10
C ALA A 368 12.70 9.17 -1.61
N VAL A 369 12.52 8.12 -0.80
CA VAL A 369 11.39 7.18 -0.89
C VAL A 369 10.70 7.14 0.48
N THR A 370 9.46 7.61 0.55
CA THR A 370 8.71 7.71 1.81
C THR A 370 7.24 7.37 1.67
N ASN A 371 6.54 7.02 2.75
CA ASN A 371 5.11 6.73 2.70
C ASN A 371 4.25 7.93 3.13
N THR A 372 4.84 8.93 3.78
CA THR A 372 4.12 10.11 4.29
C THR A 372 4.29 11.32 3.38
N VAL A 373 3.20 11.73 2.73
CA VAL A 373 3.15 13.00 1.98
C VAL A 373 3.30 14.17 2.93
N GLY A 374 4.04 15.18 2.49
CA GLY A 374 4.25 16.40 3.28
C GLY A 374 5.15 16.18 4.49
N SER A 375 5.87 15.06 4.60
CA SER A 375 6.91 14.89 5.62
C SER A 375 8.11 15.81 5.37
N THR A 376 8.94 16.01 6.39
CA THR A 376 10.19 16.78 6.30
C THR A 376 11.05 16.27 5.17
N LEU A 377 11.16 14.95 5.02
CA LEU A 377 11.93 14.37 3.94
C LEU A 377 11.42 14.79 2.56
N THR A 378 10.10 14.81 2.31
CA THR A 378 9.54 15.30 1.03
C THR A 378 9.84 16.77 0.77
N ARG A 379 9.95 17.60 1.81
CA ARG A 379 10.22 19.05 1.69
C ARG A 379 11.68 19.34 1.34
N VAL A 380 12.62 18.53 1.83
CA VAL A 380 14.06 18.79 1.66
C VAL A 380 14.67 18.05 0.47
N SER A 381 14.02 17.01 -0.04
CA SER A 381 14.50 16.25 -1.20
C SER A 381 14.28 16.99 -2.52
N ARG A 382 15.25 16.86 -3.44
CA ARG A 382 15.18 17.38 -4.80
C ARG A 382 14.11 16.67 -5.64
N ALA A 383 13.96 15.37 -5.42
CA ALA A 383 12.90 14.54 -5.96
C ALA A 383 12.56 13.44 -4.96
N TYR A 384 11.31 13.01 -4.93
CA TYR A 384 10.87 11.96 -4.00
C TYR A 384 9.78 11.08 -4.62
N ILE A 385 9.67 9.85 -4.09
CA ILE A 385 8.59 8.92 -4.35
C ILE A 385 7.78 8.74 -3.08
N VAL A 386 6.47 8.87 -3.21
CA VAL A 386 5.50 8.46 -2.19
C VAL A 386 5.08 7.03 -2.48
N GLN A 387 5.30 6.12 -1.55
CA GLN A 387 5.13 4.67 -1.76
C GLN A 387 3.66 4.23 -1.90
N GLN A 388 2.72 5.02 -1.36
CA GLN A 388 1.28 4.76 -1.40
C GLN A 388 0.83 3.44 -0.74
N SER A 389 1.56 2.99 0.29
CA SER A 389 1.21 1.79 1.08
C SER A 389 0.00 1.99 1.99
N GLY A 390 -0.53 3.22 2.07
CA GLY A 390 -1.52 3.63 3.06
C GLY A 390 -0.91 3.77 4.46
N PRO A 391 -1.67 4.27 5.45
CA PRO A 391 -1.18 4.39 6.82
C PRO A 391 -0.76 3.04 7.39
N GLU A 392 0.36 3.01 8.09
CA GLU A 392 0.86 1.83 8.80
C GLU A 392 0.92 2.21 10.29
N ILE A 393 0.08 1.55 11.08
CA ILE A 393 -0.22 1.84 12.48
C ILE A 393 0.59 0.92 13.40
N GLY A 394 0.74 -0.36 13.05
CA GLY A 394 1.57 -1.30 13.82
C GLY A 394 3.00 -0.81 13.91
N VAL A 395 3.64 -0.85 15.09
CA VAL A 395 4.99 -0.29 15.28
C VAL A 395 6.01 -0.93 14.33
N ALA A 396 6.00 -2.27 14.25
CA ALA A 396 6.87 -3.01 13.34
C ALA A 396 6.41 -2.82 11.88
N ALA A 397 7.33 -2.36 11.02
CA ALA A 397 7.05 -2.17 9.59
C ALA A 397 6.80 -3.50 8.87
N THR A 398 5.83 -3.51 7.95
CA THR A 398 5.42 -4.69 7.16
C THR A 398 5.20 -4.31 5.70
N LYS A 399 4.02 -3.78 5.34
CA LYS A 399 3.66 -3.38 3.98
C LYS A 399 4.51 -2.25 3.42
N THR A 400 5.03 -1.38 4.30
CA THR A 400 5.94 -0.32 3.87
C THR A 400 7.31 -0.89 3.49
N PHE A 401 7.76 -1.98 4.11
CA PHE A 401 8.99 -2.67 3.72
C PHE A 401 8.87 -3.31 2.33
N THR A 402 7.83 -4.09 2.07
CA THR A 402 7.63 -4.72 0.76
C THR A 402 7.34 -3.71 -0.34
N SER A 403 6.64 -2.61 -0.02
CA SER A 403 6.51 -1.47 -0.93
C SER A 403 7.85 -0.79 -1.24
N GLN A 404 8.74 -0.61 -0.25
CA GLN A 404 10.10 -0.09 -0.48
C GLN A 404 10.88 -1.01 -1.42
N LEU A 405 10.82 -2.32 -1.19
CA LEU A 405 11.53 -3.30 -2.02
C LEU A 405 11.07 -3.26 -3.49
N ILE A 406 9.76 -3.23 -3.77
CA ILE A 406 9.28 -3.18 -5.16
C ILE A 406 9.62 -1.84 -5.84
N ILE A 407 9.59 -0.72 -5.11
CA ILE A 407 9.96 0.59 -5.67
C ILE A 407 11.45 0.64 -5.98
N LEU A 408 12.29 0.17 -5.07
CA LEU A 408 13.73 0.10 -5.28
C LEU A 408 14.05 -0.89 -6.42
N ALA A 409 13.37 -2.03 -6.51
CA ALA A 409 13.53 -2.95 -7.65
C ALA A 409 13.18 -2.27 -8.99
N GLN A 410 12.08 -1.53 -9.07
CA GLN A 410 11.70 -0.77 -10.26
C GLN A 410 12.75 0.30 -10.61
N LEU A 411 13.33 0.99 -9.63
CA LEU A 411 14.44 1.93 -9.86
C LEU A 411 15.67 1.20 -10.43
N GLY A 412 16.01 0.03 -9.88
CA GLY A 412 17.14 -0.80 -10.35
C GLY A 412 16.98 -1.25 -11.80
N VAL A 413 15.80 -1.72 -12.19
CA VAL A 413 15.50 -2.14 -13.59
C VAL A 413 15.53 -0.95 -14.54
N ARG A 414 14.96 0.19 -14.14
CA ARG A 414 15.00 1.43 -14.93
C ARG A 414 16.42 1.96 -15.12
N LEU A 415 17.25 1.92 -14.07
CA LEU A 415 18.67 2.23 -14.15
C LEU A 415 19.39 1.28 -15.11
N ALA A 416 19.09 -0.02 -15.06
CA ALA A 416 19.66 -0.99 -15.97
C ALA A 416 19.32 -0.69 -17.44
N ARG A 417 18.05 -0.35 -17.71
CA ARG A 417 17.61 0.09 -19.04
C ARG A 417 18.35 1.34 -19.50
N MET A 418 18.41 2.37 -18.64
CA MET A 418 19.05 3.64 -18.97
C MET A 418 20.56 3.48 -19.25
N ARG A 419 21.22 2.54 -18.57
CA ARG A 419 22.65 2.23 -18.73
C ARG A 419 22.95 1.16 -19.80
N GLY A 420 21.92 0.66 -20.50
CA GLY A 420 22.04 -0.39 -21.50
C GLY A 420 22.63 -1.70 -20.94
N LYS A 421 22.28 -2.07 -19.69
CA LYS A 421 22.79 -3.26 -18.99
C LYS A 421 21.81 -4.43 -18.91
N ILE A 422 20.62 -4.25 -19.47
CA ILE A 422 19.58 -5.27 -19.55
C ILE A 422 19.06 -5.33 -20.98
N SER A 423 18.78 -6.54 -21.47
CA SER A 423 18.15 -6.73 -22.77
C SER A 423 16.66 -6.35 -22.72
N GLN A 424 16.03 -6.17 -23.89
CA GLN A 424 14.59 -5.90 -23.92
C GLN A 424 13.78 -7.13 -23.44
N ASP A 425 14.22 -8.34 -23.79
CA ASP A 425 13.57 -9.59 -23.37
C ASP A 425 13.62 -9.78 -21.85
N ASP A 426 14.79 -9.59 -21.23
CA ASP A 426 14.94 -9.67 -19.77
C ASP A 426 14.10 -8.60 -19.05
N LEU A 427 14.00 -7.41 -19.65
CA LEU A 427 13.20 -6.32 -19.10
C LEU A 427 11.71 -6.66 -19.14
N ASP A 428 11.22 -7.19 -20.27
CA ASP A 428 9.82 -7.60 -20.42
C ASP A 428 9.47 -8.77 -19.48
N GLU A 429 10.40 -9.70 -19.25
CA GLU A 429 10.24 -10.77 -18.27
C GLU A 429 10.12 -10.20 -16.84
N ILE A 430 11.05 -9.33 -16.42
CA ILE A 430 11.01 -8.74 -15.07
C ILE A 430 9.78 -7.86 -14.88
N GLU A 431 9.38 -7.06 -15.88
CA GLU A 431 8.15 -6.28 -15.83
C GLU A 431 6.90 -7.17 -15.75
N GLY A 432 6.93 -8.34 -16.41
CA GLY A 432 5.92 -9.39 -16.25
C GLY A 432 5.84 -9.90 -14.81
N VAL A 433 6.99 -10.20 -14.19
CA VAL A 433 7.06 -10.63 -12.78
C VAL A 433 6.56 -9.53 -11.83
N PHE A 434 6.89 -8.27 -12.08
CA PHE A 434 6.38 -7.16 -11.27
C PHE A 434 4.85 -7.10 -11.24
N LYS A 435 4.18 -7.33 -12.38
CA LYS A 435 2.70 -7.32 -12.46
C LYS A 435 2.05 -8.40 -11.60
N ILE A 436 2.66 -9.59 -11.54
CA ILE A 436 2.15 -10.73 -10.76
C ILE A 436 2.72 -10.81 -9.32
N MET A 437 3.66 -9.93 -8.97
CA MET A 437 4.28 -9.90 -7.64
C MET A 437 3.26 -9.77 -6.48
N PRO A 438 2.21 -8.92 -6.58
CA PRO A 438 1.16 -8.89 -5.56
C PRO A 438 0.49 -10.25 -5.34
N ASP A 439 0.22 -10.98 -6.43
CA ASP A 439 -0.42 -12.30 -6.40
C ASP A 439 0.52 -13.35 -5.78
N TYR A 440 1.83 -13.23 -5.99
CA TYR A 440 2.81 -14.08 -5.32
C TYR A 440 2.84 -13.87 -3.80
N VAL A 441 2.75 -12.63 -3.34
CA VAL A 441 2.67 -12.34 -1.90
C VAL A 441 1.36 -12.84 -1.30
N GLU A 442 0.24 -12.64 -2.00
CA GLU A 442 -1.09 -13.15 -1.59
C GLU A 442 -1.05 -14.67 -1.42
N LYS A 443 -0.60 -15.40 -2.46
CA LYS A 443 -0.45 -16.86 -2.41
C LYS A 443 0.54 -17.33 -1.34
N ALA A 444 1.65 -16.62 -1.15
CA ALA A 444 2.62 -16.94 -0.10
C ALA A 444 1.99 -16.85 1.30
N LEU A 445 1.15 -15.84 1.55
CA LEU A 445 0.41 -15.71 2.80
C LEU A 445 -0.65 -16.80 2.93
N GLU A 446 -1.48 -17.02 1.90
CA GLU A 446 -2.54 -18.04 1.91
C GLU A 446 -1.99 -19.45 2.14
N ASN A 447 -0.97 -19.85 1.38
CA ASN A 447 -0.40 -21.20 1.43
C ASN A 447 0.30 -21.51 2.76
N ASN A 448 0.80 -20.48 3.46
CA ASN A 448 1.60 -20.66 4.65
C ASN A 448 0.90 -20.27 5.95
N SER A 449 -0.26 -19.61 5.93
CA SER A 449 -0.91 -19.09 7.14
C SER A 449 -1.12 -20.17 8.22
N SER A 450 -1.71 -21.31 7.85
CA SER A 450 -1.96 -22.41 8.78
C SER A 450 -0.67 -23.07 9.26
N LYS A 451 0.30 -23.29 8.37
CA LYS A 451 1.62 -23.84 8.72
C LYS A 451 2.34 -22.90 9.69
N VAL A 452 2.35 -21.60 9.42
CA VAL A 452 2.98 -20.58 10.27
C VAL A 452 2.38 -20.55 11.66
N GLU A 453 1.06 -20.65 11.80
CA GLU A 453 0.40 -20.73 13.11
C GLU A 453 0.89 -21.95 13.91
N VAL A 454 0.96 -23.12 13.27
CA VAL A 454 1.47 -24.36 13.90
C VAL A 454 2.95 -24.22 14.28
N LEU A 455 3.80 -23.73 13.38
CA LEU A 455 5.23 -23.57 13.62
C LEU A 455 5.51 -22.55 14.72
N SER A 456 4.84 -21.39 14.68
CA SER A 456 5.02 -20.36 15.71
C SER A 456 4.67 -20.87 17.11
N LYS A 457 3.67 -21.76 17.23
CA LYS A 457 3.34 -22.43 18.49
C LYS A 457 4.40 -23.46 18.89
N LYS A 458 4.82 -24.32 17.95
CA LYS A 458 5.88 -25.33 18.14
C LYS A 458 7.17 -24.71 18.66
N TYR A 459 7.54 -23.56 18.12
CA TYR A 459 8.80 -22.88 18.42
C TYR A 459 8.68 -21.79 19.50
N SER A 460 7.49 -21.53 20.04
CA SER A 460 7.25 -20.45 21.02
C SER A 460 8.11 -20.51 22.29
N GLY A 461 8.62 -21.71 22.66
CA GLY A 461 9.47 -21.94 23.83
C GLY A 461 10.98 -21.74 23.59
N GLU A 462 11.39 -21.54 22.34
CA GLU A 462 12.81 -21.41 21.98
C GLU A 462 13.41 -20.10 22.50
N ARG A 463 14.70 -20.17 22.83
CA ARG A 463 15.43 -19.07 23.48
C ARG A 463 16.29 -18.25 22.52
N VAL A 464 16.64 -18.82 21.37
CA VAL A 464 17.45 -18.16 20.36
C VAL A 464 17.04 -18.65 18.98
N PHE A 465 17.08 -17.76 18.00
CA PHE A 465 16.89 -18.10 16.59
C PHE A 465 18.06 -17.61 15.76
N LEU A 466 18.38 -18.33 14.70
CA LEU A 466 19.30 -17.88 13.68
C LEU A 466 18.56 -17.72 12.36
N PHE A 467 18.83 -16.63 11.64
CA PHE A 467 18.30 -16.36 10.31
C PHE A 467 19.46 -16.26 9.32
N LEU A 468 19.47 -17.13 8.32
CA LEU A 468 20.60 -17.30 7.42
C LEU A 468 20.13 -17.22 5.97
N GLY A 469 20.83 -16.41 5.19
CA GLY A 469 20.60 -16.26 3.76
C GLY A 469 21.89 -15.90 3.05
N ARG A 470 21.89 -15.99 1.72
CA ARG A 470 23.03 -15.64 0.88
C ARG A 470 22.62 -14.65 -0.20
N GLY A 471 23.56 -13.80 -0.62
CA GLY A 471 23.28 -12.74 -1.59
C GLY A 471 22.18 -11.80 -1.11
N VAL A 472 21.19 -11.54 -1.96
CA VAL A 472 20.06 -10.67 -1.60
C VAL A 472 19.25 -11.20 -0.42
N SER A 473 19.19 -12.52 -0.23
CA SER A 473 18.42 -13.13 0.85
C SER A 473 19.01 -12.87 2.24
N SER A 474 20.27 -12.39 2.34
CA SER A 474 20.81 -11.90 3.60
C SER A 474 20.04 -10.68 4.11
N ALA A 475 19.49 -9.83 3.24
CA ALA A 475 18.61 -8.74 3.64
C ALA A 475 17.29 -9.25 4.23
N THR A 476 16.70 -10.28 3.62
CA THR A 476 15.50 -10.95 4.13
C THR A 476 15.74 -11.61 5.49
N ALA A 477 16.90 -12.24 5.68
CA ALA A 477 17.30 -12.84 6.95
C ALA A 477 17.40 -11.78 8.08
N LEU A 478 18.04 -10.63 7.79
CA LEU A 478 18.14 -9.52 8.73
C LEU A 478 16.77 -8.94 9.12
N GLU A 479 15.84 -8.86 8.16
CA GLU A 479 14.48 -8.39 8.40
C GLU A 479 13.65 -9.40 9.20
N GLY A 480 13.67 -10.68 8.84
CA GLY A 480 12.99 -11.73 9.60
C GLY A 480 13.45 -11.79 11.06
N ARG A 481 14.76 -11.69 11.28
CA ARG A 481 15.35 -11.56 12.61
C ARG A 481 14.84 -10.31 13.34
N LEU A 482 14.81 -9.16 12.68
CA LEU A 482 14.35 -7.92 13.30
C LEU A 482 12.87 -8.02 13.73
N LYS A 483 11.98 -8.58 12.89
CA LYS A 483 10.57 -8.78 13.28
C LYS A 483 10.44 -9.68 14.50
N LEU A 484 11.22 -10.76 14.57
CA LEU A 484 11.18 -11.66 15.73
C LEU A 484 11.72 -11.00 17.00
N LEU A 485 12.76 -10.16 16.88
CA LEU A 485 13.29 -9.36 17.99
C LEU A 485 12.26 -8.34 18.49
N GLU A 486 11.66 -7.57 17.58
CA GLU A 486 10.71 -6.51 17.90
C GLU A 486 9.43 -7.05 18.54
N LEU A 487 8.90 -8.16 18.04
CA LEU A 487 7.58 -8.67 18.45
C LEU A 487 7.67 -9.79 19.48
N GLY A 488 8.59 -10.73 19.28
CA GLY A 488 8.73 -11.94 20.11
C GLY A 488 9.62 -11.74 21.33
N TYR A 489 10.45 -10.69 21.36
CA TYR A 489 11.47 -10.41 22.37
C TYR A 489 12.44 -11.58 22.61
N VAL A 490 12.67 -12.38 21.58
CA VAL A 490 13.59 -13.51 21.63
C VAL A 490 14.89 -13.12 20.94
N PRO A 491 16.05 -13.29 21.60
CA PRO A 491 17.35 -13.11 20.96
C PRO A 491 17.40 -13.83 19.62
N ALA A 492 17.75 -13.10 18.56
CA ALA A 492 17.90 -13.67 17.24
C ALA A 492 19.13 -13.10 16.56
N LEU A 493 19.88 -13.96 15.90
CA LEU A 493 21.05 -13.60 15.10
C LEU A 493 20.69 -13.69 13.62
N ALA A 494 21.30 -12.83 12.81
CA ALA A 494 21.24 -12.93 11.37
C ALA A 494 22.57 -12.50 10.77
N TYR A 495 23.06 -13.32 9.86
CA TYR A 495 24.32 -13.09 9.16
C TYR A 495 24.33 -13.88 7.84
N PRO A 496 25.21 -13.53 6.87
CA PRO A 496 25.32 -14.29 5.63
C PRO A 496 25.69 -15.75 5.93
N ALA A 497 25.00 -16.73 5.34
CA ALA A 497 25.15 -18.13 5.70
C ALA A 497 26.61 -18.66 5.64
N GLY A 498 27.42 -18.11 4.71
CA GLY A 498 28.85 -18.44 4.57
C GLY A 498 29.71 -18.04 5.78
N GLU A 499 29.27 -17.10 6.61
CA GLU A 499 30.00 -16.63 7.79
C GLU A 499 29.90 -17.59 8.98
N SER A 500 29.06 -18.64 8.90
CA SER A 500 28.81 -19.55 10.03
C SER A 500 30.11 -20.07 10.65
N LYS A 501 31.04 -20.57 9.81
CA LYS A 501 32.33 -21.13 10.26
C LYS A 501 33.32 -20.11 10.82
N HIS A 502 33.07 -18.82 10.63
CA HIS A 502 33.94 -17.73 11.08
C HIS A 502 33.65 -17.28 12.52
N GLY A 503 32.95 -18.10 13.30
CA GLY A 503 32.65 -17.84 14.71
C GLY A 503 31.21 -18.20 15.09
N PRO A 504 30.17 -17.64 14.41
CA PRO A 504 28.78 -17.77 14.83
C PRO A 504 28.27 -19.20 15.03
N ILE A 505 28.81 -20.17 14.31
CA ILE A 505 28.43 -21.58 14.45
C ILE A 505 28.75 -22.17 15.83
N SER A 506 29.57 -21.50 16.66
CA SER A 506 29.92 -21.95 18.01
C SER A 506 28.76 -21.85 19.00
N VAL A 507 27.70 -21.09 18.71
CA VAL A 507 26.54 -20.96 19.60
C VAL A 507 25.45 -22.02 19.35
N ILE A 508 25.69 -22.94 18.41
CA ILE A 508 24.73 -23.96 18.03
C ILE A 508 24.76 -25.11 19.03
N GLU A 509 23.60 -25.37 19.63
CA GLU A 509 23.31 -26.53 20.45
C GLU A 509 22.28 -27.43 19.76
N GLU A 510 22.16 -28.69 20.21
CA GLU A 510 21.16 -29.63 19.71
C GLU A 510 19.75 -29.05 19.83
N GLY A 511 19.03 -28.99 18.71
CA GLY A 511 17.69 -28.44 18.59
C GLY A 511 17.60 -26.94 18.25
N THR A 512 18.73 -26.21 18.20
CA THR A 512 18.72 -24.76 17.94
C THR A 512 18.03 -24.43 16.60
N PRO A 513 16.94 -23.63 16.58
CA PRO A 513 16.22 -23.34 15.36
C PRO A 513 17.01 -22.39 14.44
N CYS A 514 17.25 -22.84 13.22
CA CYS A 514 17.93 -22.09 12.16
C CYS A 514 17.00 -21.93 10.96
N ILE A 515 16.55 -20.70 10.71
CA ILE A 515 15.73 -20.32 9.58
C ILE A 515 16.62 -20.00 8.38
N PHE A 516 16.46 -20.76 7.30
CA PHE A 516 17.21 -20.59 6.06
C PHE A 516 16.34 -20.03 4.95
N LEU A 517 16.85 -19.00 4.26
CA LEU A 517 16.23 -18.42 3.08
C LEU A 517 16.80 -19.09 1.84
N CYS A 518 15.97 -19.87 1.15
CA CYS A 518 16.39 -20.79 0.09
C CYS A 518 15.63 -20.56 -1.23
N PRO A 519 15.66 -19.35 -1.82
CA PRO A 519 15.12 -19.17 -3.17
C PRO A 519 15.92 -20.00 -4.18
N LYS A 520 15.27 -20.40 -5.29
CA LYS A 520 16.01 -20.94 -6.43
C LYS A 520 16.80 -19.83 -7.09
N GLY A 521 18.10 -20.08 -7.31
CA GLY A 521 18.99 -19.08 -7.88
C GLY A 521 20.45 -19.49 -7.84
N GLU A 522 21.32 -18.51 -8.05
CA GLU A 522 22.77 -18.66 -8.16
C GLU A 522 23.41 -19.15 -6.86
N THR A 523 22.83 -18.79 -5.71
CA THR A 523 23.40 -19.10 -4.38
C THR A 523 22.93 -20.44 -3.80
N ARG A 524 22.15 -21.22 -4.55
CA ARG A 524 21.49 -22.45 -4.09
C ARG A 524 22.49 -23.47 -3.54
N LYS A 525 23.54 -23.75 -4.31
CA LYS A 525 24.52 -24.80 -3.96
C LYS A 525 25.18 -24.53 -2.61
N GLU A 526 25.55 -23.28 -2.38
CA GLU A 526 26.21 -22.90 -1.14
C GLU A 526 25.25 -22.81 0.05
N ILE A 527 23.98 -22.49 -0.20
CA ILE A 527 22.95 -22.57 0.84
C ILE A 527 22.73 -24.02 1.30
N ILE A 528 22.66 -24.97 0.37
CA ILE A 528 22.54 -26.40 0.72
C ILE A 528 23.74 -26.85 1.57
N GLY A 529 24.96 -26.47 1.17
CA GLY A 529 26.16 -26.74 1.98
C GLY A 529 26.06 -26.15 3.39
N SER A 530 25.56 -24.92 3.50
CA SER A 530 25.39 -24.24 4.80
C SER A 530 24.33 -24.93 5.68
N ILE A 531 23.22 -25.41 5.09
CA ILE A 531 22.18 -26.19 5.80
C ILE A 531 22.78 -27.48 6.34
N MET A 532 23.48 -28.24 5.51
CA MET A 532 24.12 -29.50 5.91
C MET A 532 25.13 -29.27 7.06
N GLU A 533 25.87 -28.17 7.00
CA GLU A 533 26.84 -27.81 8.04
C GLU A 533 26.20 -27.48 9.39
N MET A 534 25.11 -26.72 9.39
CA MET A 534 24.37 -26.40 10.62
C MET A 534 23.69 -27.65 11.19
N LYS A 535 23.06 -28.45 10.32
CA LYS A 535 22.40 -29.70 10.69
C LYS A 535 23.36 -30.71 11.31
N ALA A 536 24.58 -30.83 10.77
CA ALA A 536 25.63 -31.68 11.31
C ALA A 536 26.09 -31.30 12.74
N ARG A 537 25.67 -30.13 13.23
CA ARG A 537 25.97 -29.63 14.59
C ARG A 537 24.73 -29.57 15.48
N GLY A 538 23.66 -30.24 15.09
CA GLY A 538 22.44 -30.35 15.88
C GLY A 538 21.43 -29.21 15.65
N ALA A 539 21.66 -28.31 14.69
CA ALA A 539 20.67 -27.29 14.38
C ALA A 539 19.39 -27.91 13.81
N ARG A 540 18.24 -27.39 14.23
CA ARG A 540 16.94 -27.70 13.64
C ARG A 540 16.65 -26.71 12.51
N ILE A 541 16.53 -27.22 11.30
CA ILE A 541 16.43 -26.44 10.07
C ILE A 541 14.97 -26.13 9.74
N ILE A 542 14.68 -24.84 9.57
CA ILE A 542 13.40 -24.34 9.08
C ILE A 542 13.67 -23.63 7.74
N SER A 543 13.22 -24.19 6.62
CA SER A 543 13.53 -23.62 5.31
C SER A 543 12.38 -22.81 4.72
N ILE A 544 12.70 -21.64 4.17
CA ILE A 544 11.79 -20.86 3.33
C ILE A 544 12.22 -21.08 1.89
N CYS A 545 11.47 -21.89 1.13
CA CYS A 545 11.90 -22.38 -0.18
C CYS A 545 10.80 -22.27 -1.23
N GLU A 546 11.15 -22.54 -2.49
CA GLU A 546 10.15 -22.66 -3.56
C GLU A 546 9.28 -23.91 -3.35
N GLU A 547 7.99 -23.81 -3.69
CA GLU A 547 7.03 -24.91 -3.66
C GLU A 547 7.52 -26.13 -4.46
N GLY A 548 7.50 -27.30 -3.82
CA GLY A 548 7.93 -28.56 -4.42
C GLY A 548 9.45 -28.75 -4.51
N ASP A 549 10.25 -27.97 -3.77
CA ASP A 549 11.69 -28.16 -3.68
C ASP A 549 12.08 -29.35 -2.78
N ALA A 550 11.99 -30.56 -3.33
CA ALA A 550 12.21 -31.81 -2.61
C ALA A 550 13.59 -31.92 -1.94
N GLU A 551 14.63 -31.31 -2.51
CA GLU A 551 15.99 -31.35 -1.96
C GLU A 551 16.10 -30.53 -0.67
N ILE A 552 15.62 -29.29 -0.69
CA ILE A 552 15.61 -28.43 0.51
C ILE A 552 14.66 -29.00 1.58
N ILE A 553 13.49 -29.48 1.17
CA ILE A 553 12.51 -30.09 2.06
C ILE A 553 13.12 -31.33 2.76
N GLY A 554 13.83 -32.20 2.02
CA GLY A 554 14.47 -33.38 2.60
C GLY A 554 15.59 -33.06 3.61
N LEU A 555 16.16 -31.86 3.55
CA LEU A 555 17.16 -31.39 4.51
C LEU A 555 16.57 -30.68 5.73
N SER A 556 15.27 -30.38 5.74
CA SER A 556 14.62 -29.51 6.74
C SER A 556 13.68 -30.27 7.66
N GLU A 557 13.61 -29.88 8.93
CA GLU A 557 12.61 -30.42 9.87
C GLU A 557 11.25 -29.76 9.68
N ASP A 558 11.23 -28.47 9.33
CA ASP A 558 10.03 -27.74 8.94
C ASP A 558 10.32 -26.81 7.75
N TYR A 559 9.29 -26.40 7.02
CA TYR A 559 9.46 -25.54 5.86
C TYR A 559 8.21 -24.72 5.54
N LEU A 560 8.42 -23.59 4.87
CA LEU A 560 7.40 -22.72 4.29
C LEU A 560 7.66 -22.57 2.79
N GLU A 561 6.60 -22.70 1.98
CA GLU A 561 6.70 -22.81 0.52
C GLU A 561 6.22 -21.55 -0.17
N MET A 562 7.08 -20.96 -0.99
CA MET A 562 6.79 -19.78 -1.80
C MET A 562 6.39 -20.21 -3.23
N PRO A 563 5.51 -19.46 -3.90
CA PRO A 563 5.12 -19.76 -5.28
C PRO A 563 6.31 -19.91 -6.24
N LYS A 564 6.14 -20.73 -7.28
CA LYS A 564 7.16 -20.93 -8.32
C LYS A 564 7.35 -19.71 -9.22
N GLY A 565 8.57 -19.57 -9.74
CA GLY A 565 8.88 -18.59 -10.79
C GLY A 565 9.23 -17.20 -10.26
N ILE A 566 9.60 -17.09 -8.98
CA ILE A 566 10.08 -15.85 -8.38
C ILE A 566 11.60 -15.75 -8.65
N PRO A 567 12.08 -14.76 -9.41
CA PRO A 567 13.52 -14.58 -9.63
C PRO A 567 14.25 -14.30 -8.31
N GLU A 568 15.40 -14.94 -8.08
CA GLU A 568 16.19 -14.77 -6.85
C GLU A 568 16.39 -13.30 -6.44
N PRO A 569 16.74 -12.35 -7.33
CA PRO A 569 16.93 -10.94 -6.94
C PRO A 569 15.67 -10.31 -6.33
N LEU A 570 14.49 -10.74 -6.75
CA LEU A 570 13.20 -10.22 -6.31
C LEU A 570 12.58 -11.03 -5.15
N SER A 571 13.20 -12.15 -4.79
CA SER A 571 12.76 -13.01 -3.68
C SER A 571 12.50 -12.28 -2.35
N PRO A 572 13.23 -11.21 -1.95
CA PRO A 572 12.96 -10.54 -0.68
C PRO A 572 11.54 -9.99 -0.55
N ILE A 573 10.87 -9.63 -1.66
CA ILE A 573 9.52 -9.07 -1.65
C ILE A 573 8.50 -10.11 -1.17
N VAL A 574 8.70 -11.38 -1.53
CA VAL A 574 7.77 -12.48 -1.23
C VAL A 574 8.19 -13.25 0.02
N TYR A 575 9.47 -13.57 0.15
CA TYR A 575 9.99 -14.48 1.18
C TYR A 575 9.92 -13.87 2.59
N VAL A 576 9.75 -12.56 2.73
CA VAL A 576 9.60 -11.88 4.02
C VAL A 576 8.20 -12.03 4.62
N ALA A 577 7.17 -12.14 3.78
CA ALA A 577 5.77 -12.17 4.21
C ALA A 577 5.46 -13.30 5.23
N PRO A 578 5.84 -14.57 5.00
CA PRO A 578 5.61 -15.63 5.99
C PRO A 578 6.45 -15.44 7.27
N LEU A 579 7.61 -14.76 7.20
CA LEU A 579 8.44 -14.49 8.38
C LEU A 579 7.82 -13.41 9.26
N GLN A 580 7.21 -12.38 8.66
CA GLN A 580 6.42 -11.38 9.40
C GLN A 580 5.23 -12.05 10.09
N LEU A 581 4.52 -12.93 9.39
CA LEU A 581 3.41 -13.68 9.94
C LEU A 581 3.86 -14.63 11.07
N PHE A 582 5.01 -15.27 10.92
CA PHE A 582 5.62 -16.09 11.98
C PHE A 582 5.93 -15.27 13.22
N ALA A 583 6.59 -14.12 13.07
CA ALA A 583 6.91 -13.24 14.19
C ALA A 583 5.63 -12.73 14.89
N TYR A 584 4.57 -12.43 14.13
CA TYR A 584 3.26 -12.05 14.67
C TYR A 584 2.65 -13.17 15.53
N HIS A 585 2.48 -14.39 14.99
CA HIS A 585 1.89 -15.48 15.77
C HIS A 585 2.79 -15.91 16.93
N PHE A 586 4.11 -15.83 16.76
CA PHE A 586 5.07 -16.10 17.82
C PHE A 586 4.91 -15.13 19.01
N ALA A 587 4.74 -13.84 18.73
CA ALA A 587 4.45 -12.82 19.75
C ALA A 587 3.12 -13.10 20.47
N CYS A 588 2.05 -13.39 19.71
CA CYS A 588 0.75 -13.74 20.28
C CYS A 588 0.82 -14.98 21.18
N ASN A 589 1.51 -16.03 20.76
CA ASN A 589 1.71 -17.26 21.55
C ASN A 589 2.49 -17.01 22.85
N ARG A 590 3.24 -15.92 22.92
CA ARG A 590 3.99 -15.50 24.12
C ARG A 590 3.27 -14.42 24.94
N GLY A 591 2.04 -14.07 24.56
CA GLY A 591 1.24 -13.03 25.22
C GLY A 591 1.79 -11.61 25.05
N ALA A 592 2.62 -11.37 24.04
CA ALA A 592 3.10 -10.03 23.70
C ALA A 592 2.08 -9.29 22.81
N ASP A 593 2.00 -7.96 22.94
CA ASP A 593 1.22 -7.11 22.05
C ASP A 593 1.97 -6.87 20.73
N PRO A 594 1.47 -7.38 19.58
CA PRO A 594 2.15 -7.23 18.31
C PRO A 594 1.95 -5.85 17.65
N ASP A 595 0.97 -5.06 18.09
CA ASP A 595 0.76 -3.69 17.59
C ASP A 595 1.67 -2.69 18.32
N LYS A 596 1.89 -2.91 19.62
CA LYS A 596 2.62 -2.00 20.53
C LYS A 596 3.72 -2.75 21.30
N PRO A 597 4.80 -3.19 20.61
CA PRO A 597 5.92 -3.81 21.27
C PRO A 597 6.58 -2.86 22.28
N ARG A 598 7.00 -3.40 23.43
CA ARG A 598 7.60 -2.63 24.52
C ARG A 598 8.88 -1.93 24.08
N ASN A 599 9.15 -0.76 24.65
CA ASN A 599 10.34 0.06 24.43
C ASN A 599 10.51 0.57 22.97
N LEU A 600 9.53 0.37 22.10
CA LEU A 600 9.58 0.80 20.70
C LEU A 600 8.50 1.85 20.43
N ALA A 601 8.78 2.70 19.45
CA ALA A 601 7.85 3.68 18.91
C ALA A 601 7.81 3.54 17.38
N LYS A 602 6.66 3.86 16.77
CA LYS A 602 6.47 3.73 15.32
C LYS A 602 7.48 4.55 14.51
N SER A 603 7.84 5.73 15.01
CA SER A 603 8.87 6.58 14.41
C SER A 603 9.72 7.18 15.52
N VAL A 604 11.04 7.06 15.37
CA VAL A 604 12.02 7.70 16.25
C VAL A 604 12.28 9.11 15.72
N THR A 605 11.68 10.11 16.36
CA THR A 605 11.73 11.53 15.95
C THR A 605 12.59 12.40 16.86
N VAL A 606 13.22 11.80 17.87
CA VAL A 606 14.07 12.46 18.86
C VAL A 606 15.42 11.74 18.97
N PRO A 607 16.49 12.43 19.44
CA PRO A 607 17.82 11.85 19.64
C PRO A 607 17.87 10.71 20.65
#